data_AF-A0A7I8CZG1-F1
#
_entry.id   AF-A0A7I8CZG1-F1
#
_cell.length_a   1.000
_cell.length_b   1.000
_cell.length_c   1.000
_cell.angle_alpha   90.00
_cell.angle_beta   90.00
_cell.angle_gamma   90.00
#
_symmetry.space_group_name_H-M   'P 1'
#
loop_
_entity.id
_entity.type
_entity.pdbx_description
1 polymer ?
#
loop_
_entity_poly.entity_id
_entity_poly.type
_entity_poly.pdbx_seq_one_letter_code
_entity_poly.pdbx_strand_id
1 'polypeptide(L)'
;MEAIARATAGEVTRGRRTGFLASSRRLFICASRWGGRKTGPNPTDRARPGSKHHILVDANGVPVSAILTGANRNDVTQLLPLVDATPPVRGVRGRPLQKPKVIYADRGYDSEAHRRKLRERGIKPVIARRRTEHGSGLGKFRWVVERTHAWLHNFRRLRIRFERRADIHEAFLKLGCSLVCWNIFRRTE
;
A
#
# COMPACT_ATOMS: atom_id res chain seq x y z
N MET A 1 -2.15 33.57 -48.35
CA MET A 1 -2.88 32.47 -49.02
C MET A 1 -1.96 31.26 -49.03
N GLU A 2 -2.48 30.14 -48.53
CA GLU A 2 -2.03 28.75 -48.79
C GLU A 2 -0.61 28.34 -48.35
N ALA A 3 -0.48 27.37 -47.41
CA ALA A 3 -0.37 25.92 -47.68
C ALA A 3 1.13 25.51 -47.64
N ILE A 4 1.66 24.43 -47.07
CA ILE A 4 1.21 23.17 -46.47
C ILE A 4 2.39 22.67 -45.62
N ALA A 5 2.15 22.29 -44.36
CA ALA A 5 3.12 21.51 -43.57
C ALA A 5 2.94 20.01 -43.88
N ARG A 6 4.02 19.35 -44.29
CA ARG A 6 4.07 17.92 -44.62
C ARG A 6 3.99 17.05 -43.36
N ALA A 7 3.19 16.00 -43.48
CA ALA A 7 2.89 15.00 -42.48
C ALA A 7 4.05 14.01 -42.23
N THR A 8 4.23 13.63 -40.97
CA THR A 8 4.86 12.37 -40.56
C THR A 8 3.82 11.54 -39.82
N ALA A 9 3.32 10.50 -40.49
CA ALA A 9 2.38 9.53 -39.93
C ALA A 9 3.13 8.58 -38.98
N GLY A 10 2.78 8.63 -37.69
CA GLY A 10 3.12 7.60 -36.71
C GLY A 10 1.94 6.65 -36.54
N GLU A 11 2.18 5.35 -36.76
CA GLU A 11 1.23 4.26 -36.53
C GLU A 11 0.75 4.23 -35.07
N VAL A 12 -0.57 4.29 -34.89
CA VAL A 12 -1.26 4.05 -33.62
C VAL A 12 -1.91 2.68 -33.67
N THR A 13 -1.51 1.85 -32.71
CA THR A 13 -2.07 0.53 -32.45
C THR A 13 -3.59 0.58 -32.26
N ARG A 14 -4.30 -0.35 -32.91
CA ARG A 14 -5.77 -0.50 -32.86
C ARG A 14 -6.27 -0.78 -31.43
N GLY A 15 -6.55 0.28 -30.68
CA GLY A 15 -7.47 0.27 -29.55
C GLY A 15 -8.89 0.55 -30.02
N ARG A 16 -9.84 -0.34 -29.71
CA ARG A 16 -11.28 -0.16 -29.99
C ARG A 16 -11.74 1.24 -29.58
N ARG A 17 -12.29 1.99 -30.53
CA ARG A 17 -12.84 3.34 -30.33
C ARG A 17 -13.92 3.33 -29.26
N THR A 18 -13.75 4.20 -28.28
CA THR A 18 -14.75 4.63 -27.31
C THR A 18 -15.80 5.50 -27.99
N GLY A 19 -17.04 5.03 -28.04
CA GLY A 19 -18.20 5.88 -28.31
C GLY A 19 -18.53 6.68 -27.05
N PHE A 20 -18.38 8.00 -27.13
CA PHE A 20 -18.90 8.94 -26.14
C PHE A 20 -20.42 9.06 -26.37
N LEU A 21 -21.22 8.55 -25.43
CA LEU A 21 -22.62 8.92 -25.31
C LEU A 21 -22.81 9.57 -23.95
N ALA A 22 -22.84 10.90 -23.97
CA ALA A 22 -23.29 11.68 -22.84
C ALA A 22 -24.79 11.43 -22.65
N SER A 23 -25.14 10.81 -21.52
CA SER A 23 -26.49 10.86 -20.98
C SER A 23 -26.41 10.73 -19.46
N SER A 24 -26.68 11.86 -18.82
CA SER A 24 -27.21 12.08 -17.48
C SER A 24 -27.49 10.82 -16.63
N ARG A 25 -26.81 10.75 -15.48
CA ARG A 25 -27.13 9.93 -14.29
C ARG A 25 -27.12 8.40 -14.45
N ARG A 26 -26.11 7.82 -15.10
CA ARG A 26 -25.75 6.41 -14.87
C ARG A 26 -24.25 6.27 -14.64
N LEU A 27 -23.87 5.87 -13.42
CA LEU A 27 -22.52 5.39 -13.16
C LEU A 27 -22.31 4.13 -14.02
N PHE A 28 -21.49 4.24 -15.07
CA PHE A 28 -20.99 3.07 -15.78
C PHE A 28 -20.05 2.29 -14.85
N ILE A 29 -20.62 1.30 -14.15
CA ILE A 29 -19.88 0.32 -13.38
C ILE A 29 -19.28 -0.69 -14.39
N CYS A 30 -18.15 -0.33 -15.02
CA CYS A 30 -17.45 -1.10 -16.06
C CYS A 30 -17.25 -2.59 -15.71
N ALA A 31 -18.11 -3.45 -16.25
CA ALA A 31 -18.28 -4.86 -15.89
C ALA A 31 -17.00 -5.70 -16.09
N SER A 32 -16.26 -5.92 -15.02
CA SER A 32 -15.47 -7.14 -14.82
C SER A 32 -15.91 -7.76 -13.51
N ARG A 33 -16.13 -9.09 -13.52
CA ARG A 33 -16.72 -9.85 -12.41
C ARG A 33 -15.87 -9.74 -11.13
N TRP A 34 -14.57 -9.47 -11.29
CA TRP A 34 -13.58 -9.21 -10.23
C TRP A 34 -12.53 -8.21 -10.74
N GLY A 35 -12.85 -6.91 -10.74
CA GLY A 35 -11.91 -5.88 -11.17
C GLY A 35 -12.35 -4.49 -10.74
N GLY A 36 -11.75 -4.03 -9.65
CA GLY A 36 -11.90 -2.68 -9.11
C GLY A 36 -10.64 -1.84 -9.33
N ARG A 37 -10.73 -0.54 -9.03
CA ARG A 37 -9.52 0.27 -8.82
C ARG A 37 -8.67 -0.39 -7.71
N LYS A 38 -7.35 -0.24 -7.77
CA LYS A 38 -6.40 -0.90 -6.85
C LYS A 38 -6.51 -2.44 -6.82
N THR A 39 -7.00 -3.06 -7.90
CA THR A 39 -6.91 -4.51 -8.14
C THR A 39 -5.94 -4.74 -9.29
N GLY A 40 -5.10 -5.76 -9.21
CA GLY A 40 -4.18 -6.12 -10.30
C GLY A 40 -3.86 -7.60 -10.31
N PRO A 41 -3.35 -8.14 -11.44
CA PRO A 41 -2.95 -9.53 -11.54
C PRO A 41 -1.78 -9.79 -10.59
N ASN A 42 -1.90 -10.79 -9.72
CA ASN A 42 -0.82 -11.16 -8.83
C ASN A 42 0.27 -11.95 -9.60
N PRO A 43 1.52 -11.45 -9.68
CA PRO A 43 2.60 -12.15 -10.39
C PRO A 43 2.92 -13.53 -9.79
N THR A 44 2.66 -13.73 -8.48
CA THR A 44 2.99 -14.97 -7.78
C THR A 44 1.83 -15.98 -7.80
N ASP A 45 0.60 -15.53 -8.03
CA ASP A 45 -0.61 -16.37 -7.92
C ASP A 45 -1.37 -16.42 -9.24
N ARG A 46 -0.71 -16.90 -10.30
CA ARG A 46 -1.30 -17.17 -11.64
C ARG A 46 -2.16 -16.01 -12.17
N ALA A 47 -1.71 -14.77 -11.97
CA ALA A 47 -2.43 -13.56 -12.36
C ALA A 47 -3.83 -13.38 -11.74
N ARG A 48 -4.13 -14.06 -10.62
CA ARG A 48 -5.39 -13.88 -9.90
C ARG A 48 -5.54 -12.42 -9.48
N PRO A 49 -6.74 -11.83 -9.65
CA PRO A 49 -6.98 -10.45 -9.29
C PRO A 49 -6.90 -10.29 -7.78
N GLY A 50 -6.00 -9.44 -7.32
CA GLY A 50 -5.77 -9.22 -5.90
C GLY A 50 -5.40 -7.78 -5.55
N SER A 51 -5.38 -7.54 -4.25
CA SER A 51 -4.90 -6.30 -3.64
C SER A 51 -3.92 -6.63 -2.53
N LYS A 52 -2.98 -5.71 -2.31
CA LYS A 52 -2.00 -5.78 -1.24
C LYS A 52 -2.31 -4.72 -0.19
N HIS A 53 -2.22 -5.12 1.06
CA HIS A 53 -2.28 -4.25 2.22
C HIS A 53 -0.84 -3.94 2.65
N HIS A 54 -0.51 -2.65 2.67
CA HIS A 54 0.76 -2.15 3.19
C HIS A 54 0.46 -1.47 4.51
N ILE A 55 1.15 -1.85 5.57
CA ILE A 55 0.86 -1.36 6.93
C ILE A 55 2.17 -1.01 7.62
N LEU A 56 2.20 0.17 8.22
CA LEU A 56 3.23 0.59 9.16
C LEU A 56 2.71 0.35 10.57
N VAL A 57 3.47 -0.39 11.37
CA VAL A 57 3.12 -0.72 12.76
C VAL A 57 4.21 -0.26 13.71
N ASP A 58 3.81 0.09 14.93
CA ASP A 58 4.73 0.30 16.05
C ASP A 58 5.22 -1.04 16.64
N ALA A 59 6.22 -1.00 17.52
CA ALA A 59 6.80 -2.16 18.21
C ALA A 59 5.75 -2.98 18.99
N ASN A 60 4.68 -2.36 19.45
CA ASN A 60 3.58 -3.04 20.14
C ASN A 60 2.52 -3.65 19.19
N GLY A 61 2.66 -3.46 17.88
CA GLY A 61 1.71 -3.94 16.87
C GLY A 61 0.55 -2.98 16.58
N VAL A 62 0.60 -1.76 17.11
CA VAL A 62 -0.38 -0.70 16.83
C VAL A 62 -0.22 -0.23 15.37
N PRO A 63 -1.26 -0.34 14.52
CA PRO A 63 -1.22 0.20 13.17
C PRO A 63 -1.14 1.74 13.19
N VAL A 64 -0.13 2.30 12.54
CA VAL A 64 0.10 3.75 12.45
C VAL A 64 -0.42 4.30 11.12
N SER A 65 -0.10 3.63 10.01
CA SER A 65 -0.59 4.00 8.67
C SER A 65 -0.86 2.74 7.85
N ALA A 66 -1.85 2.80 6.96
CA ALA A 66 -2.24 1.68 6.11
C ALA A 66 -2.61 2.17 4.71
N ILE A 67 -2.08 1.51 3.68
CA ILE A 67 -2.30 1.83 2.26
C ILE A 67 -2.72 0.56 1.51
N LEU A 68 -3.66 0.72 0.59
CA LEU A 68 -4.11 -0.33 -0.31
C LEU A 68 -3.54 -0.14 -1.72
N THR A 69 -2.98 -1.19 -2.31
CA THR A 69 -2.59 -1.21 -3.73
C THR A 69 -3.09 -2.45 -4.46
N GLY A 70 -2.99 -2.45 -5.80
CA GLY A 70 -3.17 -3.68 -6.58
C GLY A 70 -2.04 -4.68 -6.33
N ALA A 71 -2.32 -5.97 -6.51
CA ALA A 71 -1.34 -7.04 -6.29
C ALA A 71 -0.13 -6.99 -7.24
N ASN A 72 -0.27 -6.35 -8.40
CA ASN A 72 0.82 -6.16 -9.36
C ASN A 72 1.85 -5.09 -8.96
N ARG A 73 1.57 -4.27 -7.94
CA ARG A 73 2.48 -3.21 -7.53
C ARG A 73 3.62 -3.78 -6.70
N ASN A 74 4.82 -3.28 -6.94
CA ASN A 74 6.02 -3.64 -6.20
C ASN A 74 5.99 -2.96 -4.82
N ASP A 75 6.19 -3.74 -3.77
CA ASP A 75 6.05 -3.31 -2.38
C ASP A 75 7.06 -2.21 -2.02
N VAL A 76 8.27 -2.27 -2.60
CA VAL A 76 9.33 -1.26 -2.45
C VAL A 76 8.80 0.17 -2.67
N THR A 77 7.90 0.35 -3.65
CA THR A 77 7.36 1.66 -4.02
C THR A 77 6.42 2.26 -2.98
N GLN A 78 5.86 1.44 -2.08
CA GLN A 78 4.86 1.86 -1.10
C GLN A 78 5.46 2.22 0.26
N LEU A 79 6.75 1.95 0.46
CA LEU A 79 7.45 2.29 1.71
C LEU A 79 7.45 3.80 1.99
N LEU A 80 7.81 4.63 1.02
CA LEU A 80 7.85 6.08 1.22
C LEU A 80 6.46 6.69 1.40
N PRO A 81 5.45 6.34 0.57
CA PRO A 81 4.07 6.76 0.82
C PRO A 81 3.55 6.39 2.21
N LEU A 82 3.87 5.19 2.72
CA LEU A 82 3.46 4.77 4.06
C LEU A 82 4.05 5.66 5.16
N VAL A 83 5.34 5.97 5.04
CA VAL A 83 6.05 6.84 5.97
C VAL A 83 5.49 8.25 5.92
N ASP A 84 5.22 8.78 4.73
CA ASP A 84 4.65 10.11 4.56
C ASP A 84 3.19 10.21 5.05
N ALA A 85 2.44 9.12 4.97
CA ALA A 85 1.09 9.03 5.51
C ALA A 85 1.03 8.91 7.04
N THR A 86 2.19 8.88 7.73
CA THR A 86 2.24 8.82 9.20
C THR A 86 1.72 10.13 9.78
N PRO A 87 0.62 10.11 10.55
CA PRO A 87 0.15 11.31 11.21
C PRO A 87 1.14 11.76 12.29
N PRO A 88 1.21 13.07 12.61
CA PRO A 88 1.99 13.53 13.74
C PRO A 88 1.44 12.91 15.03
N VAL A 89 2.24 12.07 15.68
CA VAL A 89 1.86 11.42 16.93
C VAL A 89 2.15 12.39 18.07
N ARG A 90 1.11 12.87 18.73
CA ARG A 90 1.25 13.63 19.99
C ARG A 90 1.69 12.66 21.08
N GLY A 91 2.79 12.99 21.74
CA GLY A 91 3.32 12.23 22.86
C GLY A 91 3.56 13.14 24.07
N VAL A 92 4.66 12.91 24.77
CA VAL A 92 5.14 13.70 25.92
C VAL A 92 5.22 15.20 25.57
N ARG A 93 5.13 16.07 26.58
CA ARG A 93 5.17 17.53 26.46
C ARG A 93 6.31 17.99 25.54
N GLY A 94 5.99 18.54 24.37
CA GLY A 94 6.96 18.95 23.35
C GLY A 94 6.40 18.90 21.92
N ARG A 95 7.29 19.08 20.92
CA ARG A 95 6.92 18.98 19.50
C ARG A 95 6.49 17.53 19.18
N PRO A 96 5.30 17.31 18.58
CA PRO A 96 4.83 15.98 18.23
C PRO A 96 5.85 15.22 17.36
N LEU A 97 5.97 13.91 17.59
CA LEU A 97 6.83 13.06 16.77
C LEU A 97 6.18 12.92 15.40
N GLN A 98 6.78 13.51 14.37
CA GLN A 98 6.24 13.46 13.01
C GLN A 98 6.70 12.22 12.23
N LYS A 99 7.84 11.63 12.60
CA LYS A 99 8.46 10.51 11.85
C LYS A 99 9.12 9.51 12.80
N PRO A 100 9.10 8.21 12.47
CA PRO A 100 9.79 7.19 13.25
C PRO A 100 11.31 7.38 13.17
N LYS A 101 12.03 7.11 14.26
CA LYS A 101 13.51 7.19 14.27
C LYS A 101 14.15 6.01 13.53
N VAL A 102 13.52 4.84 13.57
CA VAL A 102 14.01 3.59 13.00
C VAL A 102 12.86 2.90 12.28
N ILE A 103 13.12 2.35 11.10
CA ILE A 103 12.15 1.51 10.36
C ILE A 103 12.77 0.15 10.10
N TYR A 104 12.04 -0.90 10.49
CA TYR A 104 12.33 -2.27 10.13
C TYR A 104 11.51 -2.64 8.90
N ALA A 105 12.14 -3.22 7.89
CA ALA A 105 11.43 -3.73 6.72
C ALA A 105 12.07 -5.03 6.21
N ASP A 106 11.24 -5.83 5.55
CA ASP A 106 11.69 -7.09 4.95
C ASP A 106 12.71 -6.87 3.84
N ARG A 107 13.46 -7.94 3.54
CA ARG A 107 14.42 -8.02 2.43
C ARG A 107 13.80 -7.65 1.07
N GLY A 108 12.49 -7.82 0.92
CA GLY A 108 11.73 -7.39 -0.26
C GLY A 108 11.85 -5.88 -0.52
N TYR A 109 11.99 -5.07 0.52
CA TYR A 109 12.13 -3.61 0.47
C TYR A 109 13.56 -3.11 0.21
N ASP A 110 14.50 -4.02 -0.03
CA ASP A 110 15.90 -3.67 -0.24
C ASP A 110 16.10 -2.84 -1.52
N SER A 111 16.41 -1.56 -1.35
CA SER A 111 16.74 -0.62 -2.41
C SER A 111 17.55 0.53 -1.84
N GLU A 112 18.72 0.79 -2.42
CA GLU A 112 19.63 1.84 -1.91
C GLU A 112 19.04 3.24 -2.09
N ALA A 113 18.27 3.47 -3.15
CA ALA A 113 17.54 4.72 -3.36
C ALA A 113 16.50 4.99 -2.25
N HIS A 114 15.82 3.95 -1.76
CA HIS A 114 14.83 4.07 -0.69
C HIS A 114 15.52 4.28 0.67
N ARG A 115 16.66 3.61 0.91
CA ARG A 115 17.49 3.84 2.11
C ARG A 115 17.99 5.27 2.18
N ARG A 116 18.46 5.83 1.05
CA ARG A 116 18.91 7.23 0.99
C ARG A 116 17.77 8.19 1.33
N LYS A 117 16.60 8.02 0.71
CA LYS A 117 15.41 8.84 0.99
C LYS A 117 14.92 8.73 2.44
N LEU A 118 15.09 7.57 3.08
CA LEU A 118 14.78 7.42 4.51
C LEU A 118 15.80 8.17 5.39
N ARG A 119 17.09 8.08 5.07
CA ARG A 119 18.15 8.84 5.78
C ARG A 119 17.99 10.35 5.63
N GLU A 120 17.62 10.83 4.43
CA GLU A 120 17.28 12.24 4.18
C GLU A 120 16.13 12.73 5.08
N ARG A 121 15.23 11.83 5.47
CA ARG A 121 14.11 12.11 6.40
C ARG A 121 14.50 11.98 7.88
N GLY A 122 15.76 11.71 8.19
CA GLY A 122 16.25 11.46 9.55
C GLY A 122 15.87 10.08 10.11
N ILE A 123 15.50 9.13 9.25
CA ILE A 123 15.03 7.80 9.64
C ILE A 123 16.14 6.78 9.37
N LYS A 124 16.48 5.94 10.35
CA LYS A 124 17.45 4.85 10.18
C LYS A 124 16.75 3.61 9.56
N PRO A 125 17.07 3.22 8.31
CA PRO A 125 16.51 2.01 7.72
C PRO A 125 17.25 0.77 8.20
N VAL A 126 16.54 -0.14 8.85
CA VAL A 126 17.00 -1.50 9.20
C VAL A 126 16.33 -2.47 8.24
N ILE A 127 16.93 -2.62 7.06
CA ILE A 127 16.43 -3.48 5.98
C ILE A 127 17.50 -4.52 5.67
N ALA A 128 17.12 -5.81 5.69
CA ALA A 128 18.04 -6.86 5.30
C ALA A 128 18.46 -6.68 3.85
N ARG A 129 19.77 -6.75 3.58
CA ARG A 129 20.28 -6.81 2.21
C ARG A 129 19.84 -8.12 1.54
N ARG A 130 19.54 -8.03 0.25
CA ARG A 130 19.31 -9.19 -0.61
C ARG A 130 20.63 -9.95 -0.76
N ARG A 131 20.54 -11.29 -0.85
CA ARG A 131 21.69 -12.21 -1.05
C ARG A 131 22.72 -12.22 0.10
N THR A 132 22.32 -11.85 1.31
CA THR A 132 23.15 -12.00 2.52
C THR A 132 22.63 -13.15 3.37
N GLU A 133 23.52 -13.80 4.14
CA GLU A 133 23.18 -14.96 4.98
C GLU A 133 22.04 -14.68 5.97
N HIS A 134 21.36 -15.75 6.37
CA HIS A 134 20.21 -15.70 7.27
C HIS A 134 20.70 -15.41 8.70
N GLY A 135 20.58 -14.15 9.15
CA GLY A 135 21.01 -13.81 10.51
C GLY A 135 20.77 -12.38 10.97
N SER A 136 20.15 -11.53 10.13
CA SER A 136 19.98 -10.09 10.40
C SER A 136 19.14 -9.70 11.65
N GLY A 137 18.66 -10.66 12.44
CA GLY A 137 17.84 -10.41 13.64
C GLY A 137 16.42 -9.89 13.35
N LEU A 138 16.09 -9.61 12.09
CA LEU A 138 14.80 -9.09 11.64
C LEU A 138 13.61 -9.97 12.02
N GLY A 139 13.79 -11.29 12.12
CA GLY A 139 12.73 -12.21 12.57
C GLY A 139 12.17 -11.87 13.95
N LYS A 140 12.96 -11.25 14.85
CA LYS A 140 12.52 -10.82 16.18
C LYS A 140 11.50 -9.68 16.13
N PHE A 141 11.52 -8.86 15.08
CA PHE A 141 10.61 -7.74 14.90
C PHE A 141 9.52 -8.01 13.86
N ARG A 142 9.79 -8.91 12.91
CA ARG A 142 8.86 -9.28 11.83
C ARG A 142 7.57 -9.88 12.37
N TRP A 143 7.63 -10.65 13.45
CA TRP A 143 6.43 -11.29 14.03
C TRP A 143 5.37 -10.25 14.41
N VAL A 144 5.75 -9.04 14.84
CA VAL A 144 4.81 -7.97 15.22
C VAL A 144 3.95 -7.56 14.03
N VAL A 145 4.59 -7.35 12.87
CA VAL A 145 3.92 -6.99 11.62
C VAL A 145 3.03 -8.12 11.15
N GLU A 146 3.55 -9.35 11.15
CA GLU A 146 2.82 -10.55 10.74
C GLU A 146 1.58 -10.79 11.62
N ARG A 147 1.70 -10.58 12.93
CA ARG A 147 0.59 -10.66 13.88
C ARG A 147 -0.50 -9.64 13.57
N THR A 148 -0.12 -8.38 13.32
CA THR A 148 -1.10 -7.33 12.97
C THR A 148 -1.79 -7.65 11.63
N HIS A 149 -1.05 -8.15 10.65
CA HIS A 149 -1.64 -8.66 9.40
C HIS A 149 -2.61 -9.81 9.67
N ALA A 150 -2.25 -10.77 10.53
CA ALA A 150 -3.13 -11.89 10.88
C ALA A 150 -4.43 -11.42 11.54
N TRP A 151 -4.37 -10.45 12.46
CA TRP A 151 -5.57 -9.84 13.06
C TRP A 151 -6.46 -9.17 12.02
N LEU A 152 -5.87 -8.42 11.08
CA LEU A 152 -6.63 -7.78 10.02
C LEU A 152 -7.23 -8.79 9.05
N HIS A 153 -6.52 -9.86 8.72
CA HIS A 153 -7.03 -10.94 7.89
C HIS A 153 -8.03 -11.85 8.60
N ASN A 154 -8.15 -11.77 9.93
CA ASN A 154 -9.25 -12.42 10.65
C ASN A 154 -10.60 -11.77 10.29
N PHE A 155 -10.60 -10.48 9.93
CA PHE A 155 -11.77 -9.86 9.31
C PHE A 155 -11.94 -10.40 7.89
N ARG A 156 -12.90 -11.32 7.70
CA ARG A 156 -13.17 -12.02 6.43
C ARG A 156 -13.21 -11.09 5.20
N ARG A 157 -13.74 -9.88 5.36
CA ARG A 157 -13.80 -8.85 4.30
C ARG A 157 -12.44 -8.30 3.87
N LEU A 158 -11.44 -8.31 4.74
CA LEU A 158 -10.07 -7.94 4.41
C LEU A 158 -9.27 -9.13 3.86
N ARG A 159 -9.56 -10.36 4.31
CA ARG A 159 -8.92 -11.58 3.75
C ARG A 159 -9.29 -11.80 2.29
N ILE A 160 -10.57 -11.73 1.98
CA ILE A 160 -11.10 -11.92 0.64
C ILE A 160 -11.79 -10.64 0.24
N ARG A 161 -11.24 -9.97 -0.79
CA ARG A 161 -11.82 -8.73 -1.31
C ARG A 161 -13.07 -9.05 -2.13
N PHE A 162 -14.24 -8.89 -1.50
CA PHE A 162 -15.53 -8.91 -2.19
C PHE A 162 -15.90 -7.52 -2.77
N GLU A 163 -15.30 -6.46 -2.21
CA GLU A 163 -15.64 -5.09 -2.58
C GLU A 163 -15.02 -4.68 -3.91
N ARG A 164 -15.87 -4.29 -4.85
CA ARG A 164 -15.41 -3.81 -6.16
C ARG A 164 -14.84 -2.40 -6.10
N ARG A 165 -15.38 -1.53 -5.25
CA ARG A 165 -14.84 -0.18 -5.08
C ARG A 165 -13.67 -0.19 -4.09
N ALA A 166 -12.62 0.55 -4.43
CA ALA A 166 -11.38 0.56 -3.68
C ALA A 166 -11.45 1.41 -2.40
N ASP A 167 -12.26 2.46 -2.44
CA ASP A 167 -12.58 3.34 -1.32
C ASP A 167 -13.29 2.60 -0.19
N ILE A 168 -14.27 1.75 -0.52
CA ILE A 168 -14.97 0.90 0.47
C ILE A 168 -13.99 -0.09 1.11
N HIS A 169 -13.13 -0.74 0.30
CA HIS A 169 -12.14 -1.68 0.83
C HIS A 169 -11.10 -0.98 1.71
N GLU A 170 -10.67 0.22 1.32
CA GLU A 170 -9.78 1.06 2.12
C GLU A 170 -10.44 1.55 3.42
N ALA A 171 -11.74 1.85 3.39
CA ALA A 171 -12.52 2.18 4.59
C ALA A 171 -12.59 1.00 5.55
N PHE A 172 -12.83 -0.22 5.06
CA PHE A 172 -12.78 -1.43 5.91
C PHE A 172 -11.38 -1.68 6.47
N LEU A 173 -10.33 -1.39 5.71
CA LEU A 173 -8.96 -1.52 6.20
C LEU A 173 -8.72 -0.55 7.37
N LYS A 174 -9.11 0.72 7.21
CA LYS A 174 -8.98 1.73 8.27
C LYS A 174 -9.82 1.38 9.49
N LEU A 175 -11.05 0.91 9.31
CA LEU A 175 -11.90 0.44 10.40
C LEU A 175 -11.28 -0.75 11.14
N GLY A 176 -10.71 -1.71 10.41
CA GLY A 176 -9.98 -2.83 10.99
C GLY A 176 -8.77 -2.36 11.81
N CYS A 177 -8.01 -1.38 11.31
CA CYS A 177 -6.92 -0.76 12.06
C CYS A 177 -7.43 -0.09 13.35
N SER A 178 -8.54 0.66 13.30
CA SER A 178 -9.14 1.28 14.48
C SER A 178 -9.58 0.27 15.54
N LEU A 179 -10.16 -0.86 15.13
CA LEU A 179 -10.55 -1.94 16.05
C LEU A 179 -9.32 -2.61 16.70
N VAL A 180 -8.25 -2.79 15.94
CA VAL A 180 -6.98 -3.30 16.49
C VAL A 180 -6.42 -2.31 17.52
N CYS A 181 -6.37 -1.01 17.20
CA CYS A 181 -5.93 0.03 18.13
C CYS A 181 -6.77 0.02 19.42
N TRP A 182 -8.10 -0.05 19.29
CA TRP A 182 -9.02 -0.12 20.42
C TRP A 182 -8.78 -1.34 21.31
N ASN A 183 -8.58 -2.51 20.71
CA ASN A 183 -8.31 -3.74 21.46
C ASN A 183 -6.95 -3.72 22.16
N ILE A 184 -5.94 -3.09 21.58
CA ILE A 184 -4.63 -2.92 22.23
C ILE A 184 -4.78 -1.96 23.42
N PHE A 185 -5.46 -0.84 23.21
CA PHE A 185 -5.72 0.15 24.26
C PHE A 185 -6.43 -0.49 25.46
N ARG A 186 -7.52 -1.21 25.23
CA ARG A 186 -8.30 -1.92 26.27
C ARG A 186 -7.55 -3.02 27.03
N ARG A 187 -6.42 -3.50 26.51
CA ARG A 187 -5.58 -4.51 27.18
C ARG A 187 -4.45 -3.88 27.99
N THR A 188 -4.20 -2.59 27.78
CA THR A 188 -3.13 -1.85 28.44
C THR A 188 -3.65 -1.11 29.67
N GLU A 189 -4.96 -0.80 29.68
CA GLU A 189 -5.75 -0.48 30.89
C GLU A 189 -5.98 -1.73 31.74
#